data_AF-A0A1F5CS58-F1
#
_entry.id   AF-A0A1F5CS58-F1
#
_cell.length_a   1.000
_cell.length_b   1.000
_cell.length_c   1.000
_cell.angle_alpha   90.00
_cell.angle_beta   90.00
_cell.angle_gamma   90.00
#
_symmetry.space_group_name_H-M   'P 1'
#
loop_
_entity.id
_entity.type
_entity.pdbx_description
1 polymer ?
#
loop_
_entity_poly.entity_id
_entity_poly.type
_entity_poly.pdbx_seq_one_letter_code
_entity_poly.pdbx_strand_id
1 'polypeptide(L)'
;MKRLRRDRLKVYMDILSIIRAESRREKMVLTHIQQKSNVPFDRLKTYISELLELGLIQDEALPKLTEKGLKYITEYEKVLDFMKLMGLTYR
;
A
#
# COMPACT_ATOMS: atom_id res chain seq x y z
N MET A 1 0.17 14.11 19.61
CA MET A 1 -0.79 12.99 19.49
C MET A 1 -0.29 12.01 18.43
N LYS A 2 -0.06 10.75 18.79
CA LYS A 2 0.62 9.72 17.97
C LYS A 2 -0.29 9.25 16.82
N ARG A 3 -0.37 10.01 15.71
CA ARG A 3 -1.06 9.63 14.44
C ARG A 3 -0.41 8.45 13.70
N LEU A 4 0.77 8.01 14.15
CA LEU A 4 1.68 7.04 13.52
C LEU A 4 1.11 5.65 13.17
N ARG A 5 0.00 5.20 13.75
CA ARG A 5 -0.55 3.85 13.49
C ARG A 5 -1.58 3.82 12.35
N ARG A 6 -2.38 4.88 12.21
CA ARG A 6 -3.42 4.98 11.18
C ARG A 6 -2.86 5.39 9.82
N ASP A 7 -1.78 6.20 9.82
CA ASP A 7 -1.05 6.54 8.59
C ASP A 7 -0.41 5.32 7.93
N ARG A 8 0.10 4.35 8.70
CA ARG A 8 0.75 3.16 8.12
C ARG A 8 -0.19 2.29 7.30
N LEU A 9 -1.42 2.04 7.77
CA LEU A 9 -2.40 1.27 7.01
C LEU A 9 -2.75 1.94 5.67
N LYS A 10 -2.84 3.28 5.69
CA LYS A 10 -3.07 4.10 4.49
C LYS A 10 -1.88 4.05 3.54
N VAL A 11 -0.66 4.17 4.07
CA VAL A 11 0.57 4.10 3.28
C VAL A 11 0.73 2.71 2.63
N TYR A 12 0.45 1.63 3.36
CA TYR A 12 0.44 0.29 2.76
C TYR A 12 -0.61 0.18 1.66
N MET A 13 -1.83 0.68 1.89
CA MET A 13 -2.88 0.68 0.87
C MET A 13 -2.47 1.46 -0.38
N ASP A 14 -1.86 2.63 -0.20
CA ASP A 14 -1.37 3.51 -1.27
C ASP A 14 -0.30 2.80 -2.10
N ILE A 15 0.74 2.25 -1.45
CA ILE A 15 1.83 1.51 -2.10
C ILE A 15 1.28 0.27 -2.84
N LEU A 16 0.44 -0.54 -2.17
CA LEU A 16 -0.16 -1.74 -2.78
C LEU A 16 -1.07 -1.38 -3.97
N SER A 17 -1.78 -0.25 -3.92
CA SER A 17 -2.61 0.22 -5.03
C SER A 17 -1.77 0.69 -6.21
N ILE A 18 -0.65 1.37 -5.96
CA ILE A 18 0.29 1.74 -7.02
C ILE A 18 0.90 0.48 -7.64
N ILE A 19 1.33 -0.49 -6.83
CA ILE A 19 1.83 -1.78 -7.32
C ILE A 19 0.78 -2.49 -8.18
N ARG A 20 -0.50 -2.50 -7.76
CA ARG A 20 -1.61 -3.09 -8.54
C ARG A 20 -1.77 -2.43 -9.90
N ALA A 21 -1.70 -1.09 -9.94
CA ALA A 21 -1.83 -0.32 -11.17
C ALA A 21 -0.62 -0.53 -12.11
N GLU A 22 0.59 -0.61 -11.54
CA GLU A 22 1.83 -0.77 -12.29
C GLU A 22 2.16 -2.22 -12.62
N SER A 23 1.49 -3.23 -12.04
CA SER A 23 1.71 -4.65 -12.34
C SER A 23 1.45 -5.03 -13.82
N ARG A 24 0.82 -4.15 -14.61
CA ARG A 24 0.70 -4.27 -16.07
C ARG A 24 1.94 -3.80 -16.84
N ARG A 25 2.91 -3.16 -16.20
CA ARG A 25 4.14 -2.62 -16.79
C ARG A 25 5.34 -3.39 -16.25
N GLU A 26 5.94 -4.22 -17.10
CA GLU A 26 6.90 -5.26 -16.69
C GLU A 26 8.22 -4.79 -16.02
N LYS A 27 8.62 -3.51 -16.05
CA LYS A 27 10.04 -3.17 -15.79
C LYS A 27 10.40 -1.93 -14.96
N MET A 28 9.47 -1.12 -14.45
CA MET A 28 9.85 0.10 -13.69
C MET A 28 8.92 0.42 -12.51
N VAL A 29 8.78 -0.53 -11.58
CA VAL A 29 7.78 -0.42 -10.52
C VAL A 29 8.25 0.49 -9.37
N LEU A 30 9.49 0.37 -8.90
CA LEU A 30 9.99 1.14 -7.73
C LEU A 30 10.12 2.65 -7.97
N THR A 31 10.74 3.08 -9.08
CA THR A 31 10.91 4.51 -9.38
C THR A 31 9.56 5.20 -9.61
N HIS A 32 8.61 4.50 -10.23
CA HIS A 32 7.24 5.01 -10.37
C HIS A 32 6.46 5.02 -9.06
N ILE A 33 6.61 4.00 -8.20
CA ILE A 33 6.02 4.04 -6.85
C ILE A 33 6.56 5.23 -6.10
N GLN A 34 7.86 5.50 -6.15
CA GLN A 34 8.45 6.66 -5.50
C GLN A 34 7.87 7.97 -6.06
N GLN A 35 7.70 8.10 -7.37
CA GLN A 35 7.11 9.31 -7.97
C GLN A 35 5.63 9.50 -7.63
N LYS A 36 4.89 8.40 -7.43
CA LYS A 36 3.45 8.44 -7.12
C LYS A 36 3.13 8.44 -5.63
N SER A 37 4.02 7.92 -4.79
CA SER A 37 3.84 7.91 -3.35
C SER A 37 4.26 9.26 -2.77
N ASN A 38 3.51 9.76 -1.80
CA ASN A 38 3.89 10.96 -1.06
C ASN A 38 4.89 10.66 0.08
N VAL A 39 5.78 9.68 -0.13
CA VAL A 39 6.67 9.12 0.89
C VAL A 39 8.14 9.22 0.44
N PRO A 40 9.06 9.71 1.30
CA PRO A 40 10.50 9.72 1.00
C PRO A 40 11.04 8.32 0.69
N PHE A 41 12.03 8.23 -0.20
CA PHE A 41 12.59 6.95 -0.67
C PHE A 41 13.06 6.03 0.47
N ASP A 42 13.71 6.59 1.48
CA ASP A 42 14.18 5.82 2.65
C ASP A 42 13.03 5.13 3.38
N ARG A 43 11.91 5.84 3.55
CA ARG A 43 10.71 5.28 4.19
C ARG A 43 9.99 4.31 3.27
N LEU A 44 9.96 4.59 1.97
CA LEU A 44 9.36 3.68 0.98
C LEU A 44 10.04 2.31 1.03
N LYS A 45 11.39 2.27 1.08
CA LYS A 45 12.14 1.03 1.26
C LYS A 45 11.71 0.28 2.52
N THR A 46 11.63 0.97 3.66
CA THR A 46 11.15 0.35 4.91
C THR A 46 9.75 -0.25 4.74
N TYR A 47 8.83 0.47 4.11
CA TYR A 47 7.48 -0.04 3.89
C TYR A 47 7.43 -1.20 2.91
N ILE A 48 8.25 -1.21 1.85
CA ILE A 48 8.35 -2.32 0.91
C ILE A 48 8.88 -3.57 1.63
N SER A 49 9.94 -3.44 2.43
CA SER A 49 10.45 -4.56 3.21
C SER A 49 9.41 -5.06 4.23
N GLU A 50 8.69 -4.16 4.92
CA GLU A 50 7.59 -4.55 5.81
C GLU A 50 6.46 -5.27 5.05
N LEU A 51 6.07 -4.80 3.85
CA LEU A 51 5.06 -5.44 3.02
C LEU A 51 5.51 -6.84 2.55
N LEU A 52 6.80 -7.01 2.27
CA LEU A 52 7.40 -8.29 1.94
C LEU A 52 7.38 -9.24 3.15
N GLU A 53 7.82 -8.78 4.32
CA GLU A 53 7.79 -9.56 5.57
C GLU A 53 6.35 -9.98 5.94
N LEU A 54 5.37 -9.10 5.67
CA LEU A 54 3.95 -9.41 5.86
C LEU A 54 3.38 -10.35 4.78
N GLY A 55 4.14 -10.66 3.72
CA GLY A 55 3.73 -11.51 2.61
C GLY A 55 2.64 -10.90 1.73
N LEU A 56 2.57 -9.57 1.67
CA LEU A 56 1.63 -8.82 0.84
C LEU A 56 2.16 -8.63 -0.60
N ILE A 57 3.47 -8.69 -0.75
CA ILE A 57 4.19 -8.66 -2.03
C ILE A 57 5.18 -9.83 -2.10
N GLN A 58 5.60 -10.22 -3.31
CA GLN A 58 6.53 -11.34 -3.52
C GLN A 58 8.00 -10.93 -3.69
N ASP A 59 8.28 -9.68 -4.06
CA ASP A 59 9.62 -9.25 -4.47
C ASP A 59 9.83 -7.76 -4.14
N GLU A 60 11.04 -7.35 -3.78
CA GLU A 60 11.35 -5.93 -3.51
C GLU A 60 11.63 -5.14 -4.79
N ALA A 61 12.26 -5.75 -5.80
CA ALA A 61 12.66 -5.09 -7.04
C ALA A 61 11.53 -5.03 -8.06
N LEU A 62 10.74 -6.11 -8.15
CA LEU A 62 9.54 -6.20 -8.98
C LEU A 62 8.34 -6.60 -8.12
N PRO A 63 7.86 -5.70 -7.24
CA PRO A 63 6.79 -6.03 -6.31
C PRO A 63 5.56 -6.46 -7.08
N LYS A 64 5.24 -7.75 -6.96
CA LYS A 64 3.98 -8.36 -7.39
C LYS A 64 3.13 -8.60 -6.18
N LEU A 65 1.85 -8.23 -6.28
CA LEU A 65 0.87 -8.49 -5.24
C LEU A 65 0.68 -9.99 -5.06
N THR A 66 0.69 -10.44 -3.80
CA THR A 66 0.20 -11.76 -3.44
C THR A 66 -1.33 -11.74 -3.35
N GLU A 67 -1.94 -12.93 -3.26
CA GLU A 67 -3.37 -13.04 -2.90
C GLU A 67 -3.68 -12.34 -1.58
N LYS A 68 -2.76 -12.41 -0.61
CA LYS A 68 -2.87 -11.70 0.67
C LYS A 68 -2.84 -10.19 0.50
N GLY A 69 -1.97 -9.67 -0.37
CA GLY A 69 -1.91 -8.25 -0.74
C GLY A 69 -3.21 -7.75 -1.39
N LEU A 70 -3.76 -8.53 -2.33
CA LEU A 70 -5.06 -8.22 -2.93
C LEU A 70 -6.20 -8.25 -1.90
N LYS A 71 -6.19 -9.23 -1.00
CA LYS A 71 -7.16 -9.30 0.09
C LYS A 71 -7.06 -8.09 1.02
N TYR A 72 -5.85 -7.64 1.35
CA TYR A 72 -5.65 -6.44 2.16
C TYR A 72 -6.31 -5.21 1.53
N ILE A 73 -6.12 -5.00 0.21
CA ILE A 73 -6.75 -3.90 -0.54
C ILE A 73 -8.28 -3.95 -0.39
N THR A 74 -8.88 -5.10 -0.70
CA THR A 74 -10.33 -5.29 -0.67
C THR A 74 -10.91 -5.10 0.74
N GLU A 75 -10.27 -5.66 1.77
CA GLU A 75 -10.73 -5.51 3.15
C GLU A 75 -10.57 -4.08 3.66
N TYR A 76 -9.52 -3.38 3.25
CA TYR A 76 -9.33 -1.97 3.58
C TYR A 76 -10.42 -1.09 2.96
N GLU A 77 -10.80 -1.34 1.71
CA GLU A 77 -11.92 -0.65 1.05
C GLU A 77 -13.25 -0.90 1.78
N LYS A 78 -13.53 -2.13 2.21
CA LYS A 78 -14.73 -2.44 3.01
C LYS A 78 -14.75 -1.68 4.33
N VAL A 79 -13.60 -1.56 5.00
CA VAL A 79 -13.49 -0.80 6.25
C VAL A 79 -13.74 0.69 5.99
N LEU A 80 -13.23 1.24 4.89
CA LEU A 80 -13.51 2.62 4.48
C LEU A 80 -14.99 2.85 4.17
N ASP A 81 -15.61 1.91 3.44
CA ASP A 81 -17.03 1.99 3.10
C ASP A 81 -17.90 1.90 4.36
N PHE A 82 -17.59 0.98 5.26
CA PHE A 82 -18.24 0.87 6.57
C PHE A 82 -18.14 2.18 7.38
N MET A 83 -16.93 2.78 7.44
CA MET A 83 -16.74 4.06 8.13
C MET A 83 -17.61 5.16 7.50
N LYS A 84 -17.67 5.21 6.16
CA LYS A 84 -18.50 6.17 5.42
C LYS A 84 -19.99 5.98 5.72
N LEU A 85 -20.47 4.73 5.74
CA LEU A 85 -21.86 4.39 6.08
C LEU A 85 -22.23 4.82 7.51
N MET A 86 -21.28 4.70 8.45
CA MET A 86 -21.46 5.13 9.84
C MET A 86 -21.32 6.65 10.04
N GLY A 87 -21.19 7.44 8.97
CA GLY A 87 -21.02 8.90 9.05
C GLY A 87 -19.66 9.34 9.57
N LEU A 88 -18.69 8.42 9.68
CA LEU A 88 -17.32 8.72 10.10
C LEU A 88 -16.52 9.14 8.87
N THR A 89 -16.08 10.41 8.84
CA THR A 89 -15.24 10.90 7.75
C THR A 89 -13.77 10.56 8.02
N TYR A 90 -13.19 9.73 7.17
CA TYR A 90 -11.74 9.48 7.14
C TYR A 90 -11.04 10.66 6.44
N ARG A 91 -10.41 11.56 7.21
CA ARG A 91 -9.52 12.64 6.72
C ARG A 91 -8.08 12.34 7.08
#